data_AF-A0A977KRV7-F1
#
_entry.id   AF-A0A977KRV7-F1
#
_cell.length_a   1.000
_cell.length_b   1.000
_cell.length_c   1.000
_cell.angle_alpha   90.00
_cell.angle_beta   90.00
_cell.angle_gamma   90.00
#
_symmetry.space_group_name_H-M   'P 1'
#
loop_
_entity.id
_entity.type
_entity.pdbx_description
1 polymer ?
#
loop_
_entity_poly.entity_id
_entity_poly.type
_entity_poly.pdbx_seq_one_letter_code
_entity_poly.pdbx_strand_id
1 'polypeptide(L)'
;MALQYLREYRTQYHIKTDWGVSESTVCRTTQKIENSLIRSGVFSLPGKKELRQKGTEEKVVAMDVTESPIEKPKENQKNYYSGKQKEHTLKTQIIVDLKSQKIICLASGKGVVIR
;
A
#
# COMPACT_ATOMS: atom_id res chain seq x y z
N MET A 1 -10.74 8.96 15.35
CA MET A 1 -9.27 9.01 15.43
C MET A 1 -8.60 8.09 14.41
N ALA A 2 -8.34 6.80 14.70
CA ALA A 2 -7.53 5.95 13.81
C ALA A 2 -8.15 5.68 12.42
N LEU A 3 -9.46 5.40 12.35
CA LEU A 3 -10.12 5.17 11.06
C LEU A 3 -10.18 6.43 10.18
N GLN A 4 -10.27 7.62 10.78
CA GLN A 4 -10.18 8.89 10.03
C GLN A 4 -8.77 9.08 9.46
N TYR A 5 -7.73 8.76 10.25
CA TYR A 5 -6.36 8.75 9.74
C TYR A 5 -6.21 7.79 8.54
N LEU A 6 -6.69 6.56 8.66
CA LEU A 6 -6.57 5.55 7.59
C LEU A 6 -7.39 5.89 6.34
N ARG A 7 -8.57 6.51 6.49
CA ARG A 7 -9.48 6.80 5.37
C ARG A 7 -9.17 8.12 4.67
N GLU A 8 -8.86 9.16 5.43
CA GLU A 8 -8.73 10.53 4.92
C GLU A 8 -7.26 10.98 4.83
N TYR A 9 -6.34 10.21 5.40
CA TYR A 9 -4.91 10.53 5.48
C TYR A 9 -4.62 11.91 6.09
N ARG A 10 -5.54 12.40 6.93
CA ARG A 10 -5.43 13.72 7.57
C ARG A 10 -4.29 13.71 8.60
N THR A 11 -3.59 14.84 8.74
CA THR A 11 -2.48 14.94 9.71
C THR A 11 -2.95 14.66 11.14
N GLN A 12 -2.09 14.04 11.95
CA GLN A 12 -2.39 13.75 13.35
C GLN A 12 -2.68 15.04 14.14
N TYR A 13 -2.04 16.15 13.76
CA TYR A 13 -2.32 17.50 14.26
C TYR A 13 -3.78 17.93 14.08
N HIS A 14 -4.41 17.59 12.96
CA HIS A 14 -5.83 17.93 12.78
C HIS A 14 -6.74 17.00 13.58
N ILE A 15 -6.43 15.70 13.60
CA ILE A 15 -7.22 14.71 14.32
C ILE A 15 -7.21 14.98 15.83
N LYS A 16 -6.07 15.43 16.39
CA LYS A 16 -6.00 15.77 17.80
C LYS A 16 -6.93 16.92 18.17
N THR A 17 -7.07 17.91 17.28
CA THR A 17 -7.94 19.08 17.48
C THR A 17 -9.41 18.66 17.48
N ASP A 18 -9.82 17.84 16.51
CA ASP A 18 -11.20 17.36 16.39
C ASP A 18 -11.64 16.51 17.59
N TRP A 19 -10.70 15.77 18.20
CA TRP A 19 -10.98 14.86 19.33
C TRP A 19 -10.59 15.40 20.70
N GLY A 20 -9.99 16.60 20.78
CA GLY A 20 -9.54 17.20 22.04
C GLY A 20 -8.48 16.40 22.80
N VAL A 21 -7.59 15.69 22.09
CA VAL A 21 -6.54 14.85 22.69
C VAL A 21 -5.13 15.35 22.35
N SER A 22 -4.10 14.77 22.96
CA SER A 22 -2.72 15.02 22.55
C SER A 22 -2.38 14.29 21.23
N GLU A 23 -1.44 14.84 20.46
CA GLU A 23 -0.94 14.20 19.23
C GLU A 23 -0.36 12.81 19.51
N SER A 24 0.38 12.69 20.61
CA SER A 24 0.94 11.42 21.09
C SER A 24 -0.14 10.36 21.34
N THR A 25 -1.31 10.77 21.85
CA THR A 25 -2.46 9.86 22.05
C THR A 25 -3.00 9.35 20.71
N VAL A 26 -3.13 10.23 19.71
CA VAL A 26 -3.55 9.85 18.36
C VAL A 26 -2.57 8.85 17.76
N CYS A 27 -1.28 9.16 17.79
CA CYS A 27 -0.22 8.31 17.24
C CYS A 27 -0.22 6.91 17.87
N ARG A 28 -0.21 6.82 19.21
CA ARG A 28 -0.24 5.54 19.94
C ARG A 28 -1.49 4.72 19.66
N THR A 29 -2.65 5.39 19.55
CA THR A 29 -3.93 4.72 19.30
C THR A 29 -3.98 4.16 17.88
N THR A 30 -3.55 4.94 16.88
CA THR A 30 -3.48 4.50 15.48
C THR A 30 -2.55 3.29 15.36
N GLN A 31 -1.33 3.38 15.89
CA GLN A 31 -0.38 2.26 15.86
C GLN A 31 -0.92 1.01 16.57
N LYS A 32 -1.60 1.16 17.72
CA LYS A 32 -2.19 0.03 18.44
C LYS A 32 -3.25 -0.68 17.59
N ILE A 33 -4.10 0.09 16.92
CA ILE A 33 -5.16 -0.45 16.05
C ILE A 33 -4.55 -1.12 14.82
N GLU A 34 -3.64 -0.45 14.11
CA GLU A 34 -2.94 -1.01 12.95
C GLU A 34 -2.26 -2.33 13.28
N ASN A 35 -1.49 -2.38 14.37
CA ASN A 35 -0.82 -3.60 14.82
C ASN A 35 -1.80 -4.72 15.17
N SER A 36 -2.96 -4.39 15.76
CA SER A 36 -3.99 -5.38 16.08
C SER A 36 -4.64 -5.95 14.81
N LEU A 37 -4.92 -5.09 13.81
CA LEU A 37 -5.47 -5.50 12.52
C LEU A 37 -4.48 -6.36 11.73
N ILE A 38 -3.21 -5.98 11.69
CA ILE A 38 -2.14 -6.77 11.05
C ILE A 38 -2.03 -8.15 11.71
N ARG A 39 -2.03 -8.21 13.05
CA ARG A 39 -1.95 -9.47 13.80
C ARG A 39 -3.17 -10.37 13.59
N SER A 40 -4.35 -9.78 13.38
CA SER A 40 -5.58 -10.55 13.15
C SER A 40 -5.55 -11.34 11.83
N GLY A 41 -4.78 -10.89 10.84
CA GLY A 41 -4.72 -11.51 9.51
C GLY A 41 -6.00 -11.40 8.67
N VAL A 42 -7.09 -10.83 9.20
CA VAL A 42 -8.40 -10.75 8.54
C VAL A 42 -8.33 -9.97 7.22
N PHE A 43 -7.43 -8.98 7.15
CA PHE A 43 -7.23 -8.12 5.98
C PHE A 43 -6.00 -8.49 5.17
N SER A 44 -5.38 -9.64 5.45
CA SER A 44 -4.23 -10.11 4.68
C SER A 44 -4.66 -10.49 3.27
N LEU A 45 -3.96 -9.93 2.28
CA LEU A 45 -4.17 -10.33 0.91
C LEU A 45 -3.70 -11.78 0.71
N PRO A 46 -4.40 -12.56 -0.12
CA PRO A 46 -4.07 -13.96 -0.35
C PRO A 46 -2.75 -14.14 -1.12
N GLY A 47 -2.35 -13.13 -1.90
CA GLY A 47 -1.04 -13.04 -2.53
C GLY A 47 -0.92 -13.82 -3.84
N LYS A 48 0.29 -13.79 -4.44
CA LYS A 48 0.55 -14.36 -5.79
C LYS A 48 0.30 -15.86 -5.90
N LYS A 49 0.26 -16.59 -4.77
CA LYS A 49 0.00 -18.04 -4.77
C LYS A 49 -1.42 -18.35 -5.23
N GLU A 50 -2.38 -17.47 -4.96
CA GLU A 50 -3.77 -17.68 -5.38
C GLU A 50 -3.94 -17.66 -6.91
N LEU A 51 -3.11 -16.90 -7.62
CA LEU A 51 -3.11 -16.88 -9.10
C LEU A 51 -2.68 -18.22 -9.71
N ARG A 52 -1.95 -19.04 -8.95
CA ARG A 52 -1.44 -20.35 -9.40
C ARG A 52 -2.32 -21.51 -8.93
N GLN A 53 -3.30 -21.25 -8.06
CA GLN A 53 -4.21 -22.30 -7.63
C GLN A 53 -5.06 -22.73 -8.82
N LYS A 54 -4.96 -24.01 -9.19
CA LYS A 54 -5.84 -24.62 -10.18
C LYS A 54 -7.23 -24.73 -9.59
N GLY A 55 -8.04 -23.69 -9.78
CA GLY A 55 -9.47 -23.71 -9.49
C GLY A 55 -10.25 -24.37 -10.62
N THR A 56 -11.52 -24.67 -10.34
CA THR A 56 -12.48 -25.20 -11.31
C THR A 56 -12.96 -24.12 -12.30
N GLU A 57 -12.81 -22.84 -11.95
CA GLU A 57 -13.19 -21.69 -12.78
C GLU A 57 -11.96 -20.92 -13.29
N GLU A 58 -12.03 -20.46 -14.54
CA GLU A 58 -11.06 -19.52 -15.11
C GLU A 58 -11.17 -18.17 -14.40
N LYS A 59 -10.06 -17.73 -13.77
CA LYS A 59 -9.97 -16.40 -13.15
C LYS A 59 -9.48 -15.39 -14.18
N VAL A 60 -10.33 -14.45 -14.56
CA VAL A 60 -9.93 -13.27 -15.35
C VAL A 60 -9.46 -12.18 -14.40
N VAL A 61 -8.20 -11.79 -14.51
CA VAL A 61 -7.59 -10.78 -13.63
C VAL A 61 -7.21 -9.54 -14.42
N ALA A 62 -7.42 -8.37 -13.81
CA ALA A 62 -6.82 -7.13 -14.27
C ALA A 62 -5.55 -6.85 -13.46
N MET A 63 -4.54 -6.35 -14.15
CA MET A 63 -3.26 -5.97 -13.56
C MET A 63 -2.97 -4.52 -13.91
N ASP A 64 -2.89 -3.69 -12.88
CA ASP A 64 -2.45 -2.31 -13.03
C ASP A 64 -1.06 -2.14 -12.41
N VAL A 65 -0.24 -1.29 -13.03
CA VAL A 65 1.09 -0.95 -12.54
C VAL A 65 1.27 0.56 -12.62
N THR A 66 1.48 1.17 -11.46
CA THR A 66 1.66 2.62 -11.32
C THR A 66 3.03 2.92 -10.71
N GLU A 67 3.70 3.94 -11.22
CA GLU A 67 4.89 4.53 -10.58
C GLU A 67 4.48 5.72 -9.72
N SER A 68 4.92 5.74 -8.47
CA SER A 68 4.69 6.86 -7.55
C SER A 68 6.02 7.50 -7.16
N PRO A 69 6.14 8.84 -7.18
CA PRO A 69 7.34 9.53 -6.75
C PRO A 69 7.60 9.28 -5.28
N ILE A 70 8.88 9.20 -4.92
CA ILE A 70 9.36 9.10 -3.55
C ILE A 70 10.40 10.17 -3.27
N GLU A 71 10.63 10.44 -1.98
CA GLU A 71 11.79 11.21 -1.58
C GLU A 71 13.08 10.55 -2.07
N LYS A 72 14.05 11.39 -2.42
CA LYS A 72 15.36 10.95 -2.92
C LYS A 72 16.03 10.04 -1.88
N PRO A 73 16.29 8.76 -2.21
CA PRO A 73 16.95 7.84 -1.29
C PRO A 73 18.35 8.35 -0.91
N LYS A 74 18.77 8.13 0.34
CA LYS A 74 20.14 8.49 0.77
C LYS A 74 21.19 7.61 0.09
N GLU A 75 20.90 6.32 -0.03
CA GLU A 75 21.76 5.31 -0.64
C GLU A 75 21.08 4.67 -1.85
N ASN A 76 21.87 4.05 -2.73
CA ASN A 76 21.34 3.27 -3.85
C ASN A 76 20.35 4.04 -4.75
N GLN A 77 20.50 5.36 -4.91
CA GLN A 77 19.59 6.23 -5.66
C GLN A 77 19.29 5.74 -7.07
N LYS A 78 20.30 5.24 -7.78
CA LYS A 78 20.15 4.67 -9.13
C LYS A 78 19.11 3.54 -9.17
N ASN A 79 18.94 2.80 -8.08
CA ASN A 79 17.96 1.72 -7.97
C ASN A 79 16.52 2.20 -7.83
N TYR A 80 16.26 3.50 -7.77
CA TYR A 80 14.90 4.04 -7.72
C TYR A 80 14.66 5.04 -8.84
N TYR A 81 15.67 5.36 -9.65
CA TYR A 81 15.54 6.39 -10.67
C TYR A 81 14.74 5.89 -11.87
N SER A 82 13.59 6.51 -12.09
CA SER A 82 12.62 6.14 -13.14
C SER A 82 13.13 6.37 -14.54
N GLY A 83 14.09 7.27 -14.77
CA GLY A 83 14.59 7.59 -16.12
C GLY A 83 13.56 8.29 -17.00
N LYS A 84 12.39 7.67 -17.22
CA LYS A 84 11.21 8.20 -17.91
C LYS A 84 10.61 9.40 -17.18
N GLN A 85 10.27 9.25 -15.89
CA GLN A 85 9.74 10.35 -15.08
C GLN A 85 10.84 11.33 -14.61
N LYS A 86 12.13 10.97 -14.80
CA LYS A 86 13.30 11.73 -14.34
C LYS A 86 13.33 12.01 -12.83
N GLU A 87 12.70 11.15 -12.04
CA GLU A 87 12.65 11.22 -10.58
C GLU A 87 12.84 9.85 -9.94
N HIS A 88 12.88 9.77 -8.60
CA HIS A 88 12.95 8.51 -7.88
C HIS A 88 11.53 7.99 -7.63
N THR A 89 11.24 6.76 -8.03
CA THR A 89 9.89 6.19 -7.93
C THR A 89 9.90 4.79 -7.31
N LEU A 90 8.74 4.43 -6.75
CA LEU A 90 8.37 3.06 -6.47
C LEU A 90 7.34 2.60 -7.50
N LYS A 91 7.51 1.38 -7.99
CA LYS A 91 6.51 0.70 -8.82
C LYS A 91 5.58 -0.07 -7.91
N THR A 92 4.30 0.23 -7.98
CA THR A 92 3.25 -0.52 -7.29
C THR A 92 2.42 -1.26 -8.33
N GLN A 93 2.30 -2.56 -8.16
CA GLN A 93 1.49 -3.46 -8.96
C GLN A 93 0.30 -3.94 -8.13
N ILE A 94 -0.90 -3.84 -8.71
CA ILE A 94 -2.14 -4.31 -8.11
C ILE A 94 -2.75 -5.33 -9.06
N ILE A 95 -3.14 -6.49 -8.53
CA ILE A 95 -3.85 -7.53 -9.28
C ILE A 95 -5.23 -7.71 -8.65
N VAL A 96 -6.26 -7.55 -9.48
CA VAL A 96 -7.66 -7.58 -9.06
C VAL A 96 -8.39 -8.67 -9.85
N ASP A 97 -9.18 -9.47 -9.16
CA ASP A 97 -10.14 -10.36 -9.81
C ASP A 97 -11.30 -9.54 -10.38
N LEU A 98 -11.53 -9.60 -11.69
CA LEU A 98 -12.59 -8.82 -12.32
C LEU A 98 -13.99 -9.30 -11.96
N LYS A 99 -14.15 -10.58 -11.61
CA LYS A 99 -15.46 -11.15 -11.26
C LYS A 99 -15.88 -10.73 -9.86
N SER A 100 -15.01 -10.92 -8.86
CA SER A 100 -15.31 -10.57 -7.46
C SER A 100 -14.93 -9.15 -7.07
N GLN A 101 -14.20 -8.42 -7.92
CA GLN A 101 -13.61 -7.10 -7.64
C GLN A 101 -12.66 -7.10 -6.42
N LYS A 102 -12.19 -8.27 -5.99
CA LYS A 102 -11.28 -8.40 -4.86
C LYS A 102 -9.84 -8.19 -5.31
N ILE A 103 -9.07 -7.49 -4.48
CA ILE A 103 -7.62 -7.40 -4.65
C ILE A 103 -7.02 -8.76 -4.27
N ILE A 104 -6.35 -9.40 -5.21
CA ILE A 104 -5.66 -10.68 -4.99
C ILE A 104 -4.27 -10.42 -4.42
N CYS A 105 -3.55 -9.48 -5.01
CA CYS A 105 -2.16 -9.22 -4.65
C CYS A 105 -1.80 -7.75 -4.85
N LEU A 106 -1.05 -7.22 -3.88
CA LEU A 106 -0.30 -5.99 -3.97
C LEU A 106 1.19 -6.35 -3.99
N ALA A 107 1.97 -5.75 -4.88
CA ALA A 107 3.43 -5.86 -4.86
C ALA A 107 4.03 -4.48 -5.13
N SER A 108 5.08 -4.14 -4.39
CA SER A 108 5.86 -2.94 -4.65
C SER A 108 7.31 -3.31 -4.97
N GLY A 109 7.93 -2.49 -5.80
CA GLY A 109 9.30 -2.69 -6.24
C GLY A 109 9.97 -1.38 -6.60
N LYS A 110 11.26 -1.50 -6.89
CA LYS A 110 12.11 -0.41 -7.36
C LYS A 110 11.60 0.14 -8.69
N GLY A 111 11.46 1.46 -8.79
CA GLY A 111 11.03 2.15 -10.00
C GLY A 111 12.10 2.26 -11.09
N VAL A 112 12.93 1.24 -11.29
CA VAL A 112 14.00 1.29 -12.30
C VAL A 112 13.43 0.96 -13.68
N VAL A 113 13.85 1.72 -14.69
CA VAL A 113 13.77 1.27 -16.09
C VAL A 113 14.92 0.29 -16.33
N ILE A 114 14.60 -0.99 -16.49
CA ILE A 114 15.57 -1.99 -16.93
C ILE A 114 15.93 -1.60 -18.38
N ARG A 115 17.20 -1.27 -18.61
CA ARG A 115 17.77 -1.05 -19.95
C ARG A 115 18.19 -2.38 -20.55
#